data_AF-A0A813JXI7-F1
#
_entry.id   AF-A0A813JXI7-F1
#
_cell.length_a   1.000
_cell.length_b   1.000
_cell.length_c   1.000
_cell.angle_alpha   90.00
_cell.angle_beta   90.00
_cell.angle_gamma   90.00
#
_symmetry.space_group_name_H-M   'P 1'
#
loop_
_entity.id
_entity.type
_entity.pdbx_description
1 polymer ?
#
loop_
_entity_poly.entity_id
_entity_poly.type
_entity_poly.pdbx_seq_one_letter_code
_entity_poly.pdbx_strand_id
1 'polypeptide(L)'
;AVAVEQRQAGCDSEGSLVLTDSAFPVRPSVAEIPGLRSQLVCPGDVVAAEPGALRGRGVVEREDGKLVATVCGVVEHVNKLLYVRPLKTRYVGAVGDVVVGRIVEVQTERWAVDVGTAQLAYLHIGAIQLPGNVQRRRTDEDTLRMREFFEENDLISAEVQKVGETGELALQTRSNRYGKLQNGALANLPSVYVRRQAQHLVTLQNIGVMAVLGNNGWVWVCAPSKVAGSGRQETLNYSQMDVRYEQVNQDMRERICRVRNAVLCLAAHSLEVTPDSISFVFENSKELDLAAWELLDVARCQAAGLIQALLVQDGQRRFERENE
;
A
#
# COMPACT_ATOMS: atom_id res chain seq x y z
N ALA A 1 -2.81 22.47 -14.37
CA ALA A 1 -2.59 23.90 -14.13
C ALA A 1 -3.75 24.40 -13.29
N VAL A 2 -3.54 24.61 -11.99
CA VAL A 2 -4.56 25.19 -11.10
C VAL A 2 -4.44 26.70 -11.25
N ALA A 3 -5.49 27.35 -11.77
CA ALA A 3 -5.53 28.80 -11.90
C ALA A 3 -5.59 29.42 -10.50
N VAL A 4 -4.54 30.16 -10.13
CA VAL A 4 -4.52 31.03 -8.96
C VAL A 4 -5.14 32.34 -9.39
N GLU A 5 -6.40 32.55 -9.01
CA GLU A 5 -7.08 33.84 -9.20
C GLU A 5 -6.61 34.78 -8.08
N GLN A 6 -5.76 35.75 -8.42
CA GLN A 6 -5.32 36.80 -7.50
C GLN A 6 -6.51 37.72 -7.17
N ARG A 7 -6.99 37.69 -5.93
CA ARG A 7 -7.91 38.71 -5.41
C ARG A 7 -7.12 39.85 -4.82
N GLN A 8 -7.29 41.05 -5.37
CA GLN A 8 -6.80 42.30 -4.81
C GLN A 8 -7.53 42.58 -3.48
N ALA A 9 -6.76 42.68 -2.40
CA ALA A 9 -7.25 43.17 -1.11
C ALA A 9 -7.08 44.68 -1.05
N GLY A 10 -8.18 45.42 -1.01
CA GLY A 10 -8.18 46.82 -0.59
C GLY A 10 -7.99 46.89 0.92
N CYS A 11 -6.98 47.65 1.35
CA CYS A 11 -6.68 47.92 2.75
C CYS A 11 -7.34 49.26 3.11
N ASP A 12 -8.36 49.23 3.97
CA ASP A 12 -8.81 50.42 4.68
C ASP A 12 -8.30 50.38 6.12
N SER A 13 -7.79 51.51 6.56
CA SER A 13 -7.11 51.73 7.83
C SER A 13 -8.10 51.75 9.00
N GLU A 14 -8.33 50.61 9.64
CA GLU A 14 -8.49 50.45 11.08
C GLU A 14 -8.63 48.95 11.40
N GLY A 15 -7.74 48.45 12.25
CA GLY A 15 -7.61 47.02 12.55
C GLY A 15 -8.75 46.50 13.43
N SER A 16 -9.80 45.97 12.81
CA SER A 16 -10.70 45.00 13.43
C SER A 16 -11.38 44.16 12.35
N LEU A 17 -11.02 42.86 12.27
CA LEU A 17 -11.72 41.90 11.41
C LEU A 17 -13.04 41.53 12.07
N VAL A 18 -14.08 42.30 11.80
CA VAL A 18 -15.46 41.89 12.09
C VAL A 18 -15.87 40.87 11.04
N LEU A 19 -15.97 39.60 11.42
CA LEU A 19 -16.60 38.57 10.60
C LEU A 19 -18.11 38.84 10.56
N THR A 20 -18.55 39.65 9.61
CA THR A 20 -19.98 39.82 9.32
C THR A 20 -20.54 38.53 8.72
N ASP A 21 -21.66 38.08 9.26
CA ASP A 21 -22.39 36.85 8.94
C ASP A 21 -23.08 36.91 7.56
N SER A 22 -22.29 37.17 6.51
CA SER A 22 -22.77 37.28 5.13
C SER A 22 -22.34 36.07 4.31
N ALA A 23 -23.28 35.13 4.18
CA ALA A 23 -23.44 34.14 3.11
C ALA A 23 -22.15 33.42 2.65
N PHE A 24 -21.90 32.25 3.26
CA PHE A 24 -21.02 31.25 2.66
C PHE A 24 -21.48 30.98 1.21
N PRO A 25 -20.58 31.05 0.21
CA PRO A 25 -20.95 30.77 -1.16
C PRO A 25 -21.51 29.34 -1.27
N VAL A 26 -22.67 29.22 -1.93
CA VAL A 26 -23.31 27.94 -2.25
C VAL A 26 -22.29 27.03 -2.91
N ARG A 27 -22.12 25.82 -2.36
CA ARG A 27 -21.13 24.84 -2.81
C ARG A 27 -21.27 24.58 -4.32
N PRO A 28 -20.16 24.50 -5.08
CA PRO A 28 -20.24 24.01 -6.44
C PRO A 28 -20.79 22.58 -6.43
N SER A 29 -21.91 22.38 -7.14
CA SER A 29 -22.56 21.09 -7.27
C SER A 29 -21.70 20.17 -8.14
N VAL A 30 -20.84 19.37 -7.51
CA VAL A 30 -20.21 18.19 -8.14
C VAL A 30 -21.32 17.29 -8.73
N ALA A 31 -21.14 16.73 -9.92
CA ALA A 31 -22.12 15.87 -10.56
C ALA A 31 -22.53 14.69 -9.65
N GLU A 32 -23.83 14.36 -9.62
CA GLU A 32 -24.40 13.35 -8.73
C GLU A 32 -24.05 11.94 -9.19
N ILE A 33 -23.22 11.25 -8.40
CA ILE A 33 -23.09 9.79 -8.48
C ILE A 33 -24.10 9.20 -7.48
N PRO A 34 -25.12 8.44 -7.94
CA PRO A 34 -26.11 7.83 -7.06
C PRO A 34 -25.44 7.00 -5.95
N GLY A 35 -25.85 7.21 -4.70
CA GLY A 35 -25.38 6.44 -3.52
C GLY A 35 -24.10 6.95 -2.83
N LEU A 36 -23.26 7.75 -3.49
CA LEU A 36 -21.96 8.18 -2.93
C LEU A 36 -22.04 9.49 -2.11
N ARG A 37 -23.00 10.36 -2.43
CA ARG A 37 -23.04 11.73 -1.90
C ARG A 37 -23.61 11.85 -0.49
N SER A 38 -24.49 10.92 -0.06
CA SER A 38 -25.11 10.99 1.27
C SER A 38 -24.12 10.79 2.41
N GLN A 39 -22.91 10.30 2.12
CA GLN A 39 -21.88 10.00 3.11
C GLN A 39 -20.58 10.79 2.88
N LEU A 40 -20.45 11.57 1.79
CA LEU A 40 -19.23 12.33 1.51
C LEU A 40 -19.22 13.64 2.30
N VAL A 41 -18.17 13.85 3.09
CA VAL A 41 -18.02 15.03 3.96
C VAL A 41 -16.73 15.78 3.65
N CYS A 42 -16.77 17.09 3.83
CA CYS A 42 -15.59 17.95 3.85
C CYS A 42 -15.20 18.31 5.30
N PRO A 43 -13.94 18.72 5.54
CA PRO A 43 -13.54 19.23 6.84
C PRO A 43 -14.46 20.38 7.30
N GLY A 44 -14.99 20.28 8.51
CA GLY A 44 -15.93 21.24 9.09
C GLY A 44 -17.41 20.88 8.92
N ASP A 45 -17.73 19.89 8.10
CA ASP A 45 -19.11 19.42 7.92
C ASP A 45 -19.60 18.70 9.17
N VAL A 46 -20.85 18.96 9.55
CA VAL A 46 -21.49 18.29 10.69
C VAL A 46 -21.85 16.88 10.30
N VAL A 47 -21.44 15.90 11.11
CA VAL A 47 -21.73 14.48 10.91
C VAL A 47 -22.84 14.07 11.87
N ALA A 48 -23.90 13.45 11.34
CA ALA A 48 -24.96 12.90 12.17
C ALA A 48 -24.45 11.64 12.89
N ALA A 49 -24.72 11.53 14.19
CA ALA A 49 -24.36 10.37 14.98
C ALA A 49 -25.52 9.93 15.87
N GLU A 50 -25.59 8.63 16.11
CA GLU A 50 -26.50 8.07 17.10
C GLU A 50 -26.06 8.44 18.53
N PRO A 51 -27.01 8.64 19.46
CA PRO A 51 -26.68 8.92 20.85
C PRO A 51 -25.87 7.78 21.46
N GLY A 52 -24.68 8.11 21.99
CA GLY A 52 -23.74 7.12 22.54
C GLY A 52 -22.76 6.53 21.51
N ALA A 53 -22.66 7.09 20.30
CA ALA A 53 -21.65 6.71 19.33
C ALA A 53 -20.22 7.02 19.84
N LEU A 54 -19.33 6.05 19.64
CA LEU A 54 -17.90 6.20 19.85
C LEU A 54 -17.29 6.95 18.66
N ARG A 55 -16.34 7.83 18.95
CA ARG A 55 -15.70 8.70 17.96
C ARG A 55 -14.40 8.04 17.51
N GLY A 56 -14.32 7.73 16.23
CA GLY A 56 -13.11 7.26 15.59
C GLY A 56 -12.31 8.39 14.97
N ARG A 57 -11.36 8.02 14.11
CA ARG A 57 -10.49 8.96 13.41
C ARG A 57 -11.30 9.82 12.43
N GLY A 58 -10.89 11.08 12.27
CA GLY A 58 -11.53 11.97 11.30
C GLY A 58 -12.80 12.68 11.81
N VAL A 59 -13.18 12.48 13.08
CA VAL A 59 -14.34 13.12 13.72
C VAL A 59 -13.91 13.77 15.02
N VAL A 60 -14.32 15.03 15.23
CA VAL A 60 -14.10 15.77 16.48
C VAL A 60 -15.40 16.44 16.91
N GLU A 61 -15.54 16.68 18.22
CA GLU A 61 -16.65 17.45 18.75
C GLU A 61 -16.23 18.92 18.87
N ARG A 62 -17.10 19.82 18.41
CA ARG A 62 -16.94 21.27 18.64
C ARG A 62 -17.50 21.66 20.01
N GLU A 63 -17.13 22.86 20.47
CA GLU A 63 -17.63 23.45 21.72
C GLU A 63 -19.17 23.46 21.79
N ASP A 64 -19.85 23.56 20.65
CA ASP A 64 -21.32 23.52 20.54
C ASP A 64 -21.95 22.12 20.73
N GLY A 65 -21.16 21.09 21.05
CA GLY A 65 -21.62 19.69 21.19
C GLY A 65 -21.93 19.00 19.86
N LYS A 66 -21.59 19.62 18.72
CA LYS A 66 -21.78 19.05 17.37
C LYS A 66 -20.54 18.29 16.93
N LEU A 67 -20.75 17.10 16.35
CA LEU A 67 -19.70 16.32 15.73
C LEU A 67 -19.41 16.84 14.33
N VAL A 68 -18.14 17.10 14.05
CA VAL A 68 -17.68 17.59 12.76
C VAL A 68 -16.57 16.72 12.19
N ALA A 69 -16.54 16.62 10.86
CA ALA A 69 -15.47 15.94 10.15
C ALA A 69 -14.20 16.79 10.15
N THR A 70 -13.03 16.17 10.30
CA THR A 70 -11.72 16.85 10.16
C THR A 70 -11.03 16.57 8.82
N VAL A 71 -11.49 15.56 8.10
CA VAL A 71 -10.90 15.11 6.84
C VAL A 71 -11.95 15.01 5.74
N CYS A 72 -11.54 15.16 4.49
CA CYS A 72 -12.41 14.92 3.34
C CYS A 72 -12.49 13.41 3.06
N GLY A 73 -13.70 12.87 3.08
CA GLY A 73 -13.86 11.42 3.06
C GLY A 73 -15.32 10.96 3.13
N VAL A 74 -15.48 9.65 3.22
CA VAL A 74 -16.77 8.99 3.37
C VAL A 74 -16.99 8.68 4.85
N VAL A 75 -18.14 9.08 5.39
CA VAL A 75 -18.55 8.75 6.75
C VAL A 75 -18.94 7.29 6.83
N GLU A 76 -18.32 6.55 7.73
CA GLU A 76 -18.61 5.14 7.97
C GLU A 76 -19.07 4.93 9.41
N HIS A 77 -20.15 4.16 9.54
CA HIS A 77 -20.71 3.73 10.81
C HIS A 77 -20.47 2.23 10.95
N VAL A 78 -19.61 1.84 11.88
CA VAL A 78 -19.33 0.43 12.20
C VAL A 78 -19.77 0.17 13.63
N ASN A 79 -20.91 -0.51 13.78
CA ASN A 79 -21.59 -0.65 15.06
C ASN A 79 -21.85 0.73 15.70
N LYS A 80 -21.27 0.99 16.88
CA LYS A 80 -21.33 2.29 17.56
C LYS A 80 -20.19 3.23 17.17
N LEU A 81 -19.21 2.79 16.38
CA LEU A 81 -18.06 3.61 16.02
C LEU A 81 -18.35 4.44 14.76
N LEU A 82 -18.25 5.76 14.89
CA LEU A 82 -18.34 6.71 13.80
C LEU A 82 -16.95 7.21 13.43
N TYR A 83 -16.54 7.05 12.17
CA TYR A 83 -15.28 7.61 11.67
C TYR A 83 -15.42 8.07 10.22
N VAL A 84 -14.49 8.89 9.76
CA VAL A 84 -14.43 9.34 8.36
C VAL A 84 -13.28 8.65 7.67
N ARG A 85 -13.57 7.82 6.67
CA ARG A 85 -12.56 7.21 5.80
C ARG A 85 -12.08 8.24 4.77
N PRO A 86 -10.81 8.68 4.80
CA PRO A 86 -10.32 9.69 3.89
C PRO A 86 -10.24 9.16 2.45
N LEU A 87 -10.41 10.05 1.46
CA LEU A 87 -10.27 9.68 0.05
C LEU A 87 -8.83 9.29 -0.34
N LYS A 88 -7.84 9.92 0.30
CA LYS A 88 -6.42 9.62 0.12
C LYS A 88 -5.77 9.48 1.49
N THR A 89 -5.06 8.39 1.69
CA THR A 89 -4.32 8.12 2.93
C THR A 89 -2.94 7.61 2.61
N ARG A 90 -1.99 7.91 3.49
CA ARG A 90 -0.76 7.12 3.58
C ARG A 90 -1.09 5.75 4.14
N TYR A 91 -0.17 4.81 3.98
CA TYR A 91 -0.31 3.50 4.60
C TYR A 91 -0.42 3.66 6.13
N VAL A 92 -1.39 2.95 6.71
CA VAL A 92 -1.58 2.84 8.16
C VAL A 92 -1.44 1.36 8.49
N GLY A 93 -0.32 1.01 9.13
CA GLY A 93 -0.01 -0.38 9.44
C GLY A 93 -0.91 -0.96 10.53
N ALA A 94 -1.26 -2.23 10.36
CA ALA A 94 -1.87 -3.07 11.38
C ALA A 94 -0.91 -4.22 11.74
N VAL A 95 -1.08 -4.79 12.93
CA VAL A 95 -0.29 -5.96 13.35
C VAL A 95 -0.58 -7.13 12.42
N GLY A 96 0.47 -7.80 11.95
CA GLY A 96 0.41 -8.90 10.99
C GLY A 96 0.39 -8.48 9.51
N ASP A 97 0.34 -7.17 9.20
CA ASP A 97 0.46 -6.72 7.81
C ASP A 97 1.87 -7.07 7.27
N VAL A 98 1.91 -7.59 6.04
CA VAL A 98 3.16 -7.84 5.31
C VAL A 98 3.50 -6.58 4.52
N VAL A 99 4.74 -6.10 4.65
CA VAL A 99 5.17 -4.85 4.04
C VAL A 99 6.50 -5.04 3.33
N VAL A 100 6.67 -4.29 2.24
CA VAL A 100 7.97 -4.13 1.60
C VAL A 100 8.52 -2.77 2.00
N GLY A 101 9.75 -2.72 2.49
CA GLY A 101 10.38 -1.50 2.96
C GLY A 101 11.79 -1.32 2.43
N ARG A 102 12.32 -0.10 2.52
CA ARG A 102 13.71 0.24 2.18
C ARG A 102 14.45 0.68 3.42
N ILE A 103 15.64 0.16 3.63
CA ILE A 103 16.50 0.58 4.74
C ILE A 103 17.02 1.98 4.45
N VAL A 104 16.77 2.91 5.37
CA VAL A 104 17.22 4.30 5.27
C VAL A 104 18.57 4.45 5.95
N GLU A 105 18.67 3.96 7.18
CA GLU A 105 19.88 4.06 8.00
C GLU A 105 19.98 2.90 8.99
N VAL A 106 21.22 2.58 9.35
CA VAL A 106 21.55 1.63 10.41
C VAL A 106 21.82 2.40 11.71
N GLN A 107 20.98 2.22 12.72
CA GLN A 107 21.15 2.79 14.06
C GLN A 107 21.71 1.74 15.03
N THR A 108 22.00 2.15 16.28
CA THR A 108 22.39 1.22 17.35
C THR A 108 21.24 0.24 17.63
N GLU A 109 21.51 -1.06 17.46
CA GLU A 109 20.58 -2.19 17.70
C GLU A 109 19.31 -2.25 16.83
N ARG A 110 19.09 -1.30 15.92
CA ARG A 110 17.93 -1.29 15.01
C ARG A 110 18.23 -0.64 13.66
N TRP A 111 17.47 -1.02 12.64
CA TRP A 111 17.43 -0.35 11.34
C TRP A 111 16.21 0.55 11.24
N ALA A 112 16.38 1.74 10.66
CA ALA A 112 15.26 2.58 10.24
C ALA A 112 14.85 2.18 8.82
N VAL A 113 13.56 1.92 8.62
CA VAL A 113 13.00 1.38 7.39
C VAL A 113 11.88 2.30 6.91
N ASP A 114 11.98 2.75 5.66
CA ASP A 114 10.88 3.45 4.99
C ASP A 114 9.89 2.42 4.43
N VAL A 115 8.63 2.59 4.82
CA VAL A 115 7.49 1.73 4.44
C VAL A 115 6.37 2.59 3.83
N GLY A 116 6.57 3.89 3.61
CA GLY A 116 5.53 4.79 3.10
C GLY A 116 4.50 5.26 4.14
N THR A 117 4.76 5.01 5.42
CA THR A 117 4.02 5.56 6.57
C THR A 117 4.34 7.04 6.82
N ALA A 118 3.69 7.65 7.82
CA ALA A 118 4.00 9.04 8.22
C ALA A 118 5.36 9.17 8.94
N GLN A 119 5.82 8.10 9.58
CA GLN A 119 7.10 8.00 10.29
C GLN A 119 7.85 6.77 9.80
N LEU A 120 9.18 6.73 9.97
CA LEU A 120 9.97 5.55 9.64
C LEU A 120 9.62 4.40 10.59
N ALA A 121 9.58 3.19 10.05
CA ALA A 121 9.45 1.98 10.82
C ALA A 121 10.82 1.56 11.38
N TYR A 122 10.83 0.74 12.42
CA TYR A 122 12.06 0.22 13.01
C TYR A 122 12.09 -1.30 12.98
N LEU A 123 13.20 -1.86 12.52
CA LEU A 123 13.49 -3.29 12.61
C LEU A 123 14.58 -3.48 13.66
N HIS A 124 14.26 -4.12 14.77
CA HIS A 124 15.26 -4.40 15.80
C HIS A 124 16.14 -5.58 15.35
N ILE A 125 17.45 -5.56 15.66
CA ILE A 125 18.32 -6.75 15.56
C ILE A 125 17.69 -7.95 16.30
N GLY A 126 16.88 -7.68 17.32
CA GLY A 126 16.16 -8.70 18.04
C GLY A 126 14.96 -9.34 17.33
N ALA A 127 14.59 -8.82 16.16
CA ALA A 127 13.45 -9.25 15.37
C ALA A 127 13.87 -9.89 14.03
N ILE A 128 15.17 -10.02 13.78
CA ILE A 128 15.71 -10.72 12.61
C ILE A 128 16.07 -12.17 12.93
N GLN A 129 16.12 -12.99 11.88
CA GLN A 129 16.65 -14.34 11.97
C GLN A 129 18.16 -14.31 11.74
N LEU A 130 18.93 -14.66 12.78
CA LEU A 130 20.38 -14.77 12.66
C LEU A 130 20.76 -16.04 11.86
N PRO A 131 21.81 -15.97 11.04
CA PRO A 131 22.29 -17.11 10.26
C PRO A 131 22.69 -18.26 11.19
N GLY A 132 22.27 -19.48 10.82
CA GLY A 132 22.53 -20.71 11.58
C GLY A 132 21.33 -21.30 12.32
N ASN A 133 20.17 -20.64 12.35
CA ASN A 133 18.93 -21.14 13.01
C ASN A 133 19.09 -21.56 14.48
N VAL A 134 20.21 -21.21 15.13
CA VAL A 134 20.43 -21.46 16.55
C VAL A 134 19.85 -20.28 17.33
N GLN A 135 19.04 -20.58 18.35
CA GLN A 135 18.63 -19.61 19.36
C GLN A 135 19.85 -19.22 20.22
N ARG A 136 20.81 -18.49 19.62
CA ARG A 136 22.02 -18.04 20.30
C ARG A 136 21.65 -16.85 21.20
N ARG A 137 22.25 -16.76 22.39
CA ARG A 137 22.22 -15.52 23.18
C ARG A 137 22.87 -14.44 22.33
N ARG A 138 22.13 -13.37 22.04
CA ARG A 138 22.62 -12.25 21.23
C ARG A 138 23.81 -11.63 21.93
N THR A 139 24.90 -11.51 21.20
CA THR A 139 26.18 -11.02 21.69
C THR A 139 26.43 -9.62 21.11
N ASP A 140 27.16 -8.78 21.83
CA ASP A 140 27.51 -7.42 21.38
C ASP A 140 28.26 -7.43 20.02
N GLU A 141 28.88 -8.56 19.67
CA GLU A 141 29.48 -8.83 18.36
C GLU A 141 28.47 -8.74 17.20
N ASP A 142 27.21 -9.13 17.42
CA ASP A 142 26.17 -9.08 16.38
C ASP A 142 25.77 -7.62 16.08
N THR A 143 25.80 -6.76 17.11
CA THR A 143 25.54 -5.32 16.97
C THR A 143 26.62 -4.64 16.11
N LEU A 144 27.87 -5.11 16.19
CA LEU A 144 28.96 -4.62 15.34
C LEU A 144 28.82 -5.08 13.88
N ARG A 145 28.18 -6.24 13.64
CA ARG A 145 27.97 -6.82 12.31
C ARG A 145 26.61 -6.49 11.69
N MET A 146 25.90 -5.49 12.22
CA MET A 146 24.57 -5.11 11.70
C MET A 146 24.56 -4.79 10.20
N ARG A 147 25.63 -4.15 9.70
CA ARG A 147 25.77 -3.81 8.28
C ARG A 147 25.91 -5.05 7.39
N GLU A 148 26.39 -6.18 7.91
CA GLU A 148 26.52 -7.41 7.13
C GLU A 148 25.15 -8.03 6.78
N PHE A 149 24.13 -7.80 7.62
CA PHE A 149 22.76 -8.28 7.35
C PHE A 149 22.03 -7.38 6.36
N PHE A 150 22.15 -6.08 6.57
CA PHE A 150 21.28 -5.07 6.02
C PHE A 150 22.02 -3.73 5.93
N GLU A 151 22.18 -3.25 4.71
CA GLU A 151 22.85 -1.98 4.38
C GLU A 151 21.84 -0.91 3.94
N GLU A 152 22.27 0.34 3.92
CA GLU A 152 21.43 1.43 3.43
C GLU A 152 20.99 1.18 1.97
N ASN A 153 19.72 1.47 1.70
CA ASN A 153 19.01 1.24 0.43
C ASN A 153 18.64 -0.21 0.11
N ASP A 154 18.95 -1.17 0.97
CA ASP A 154 18.44 -2.52 0.81
C ASP A 154 16.91 -2.53 0.89
N LEU A 155 16.29 -3.34 0.02
CA LEU A 155 14.87 -3.62 0.09
C LEU A 155 14.64 -4.87 0.93
N ILE A 156 13.64 -4.81 1.80
CA ILE A 156 13.29 -5.92 2.69
C ILE A 156 11.79 -6.20 2.62
N SER A 157 11.43 -7.46 2.75
CA SER A 157 10.07 -7.88 3.11
C SER A 157 10.05 -8.16 4.60
N ALA A 158 9.07 -7.60 5.30
CA ALA A 158 8.93 -7.74 6.74
C ALA A 158 7.45 -7.77 7.15
N GLU A 159 7.19 -8.26 8.35
CA GLU A 159 5.86 -8.25 8.97
C GLU A 159 5.81 -7.20 10.07
N VAL A 160 4.67 -6.52 10.21
CA VAL A 160 4.43 -5.59 11.32
C VAL A 160 4.16 -6.39 12.59
N GLN A 161 5.11 -6.36 13.53
CA GLN A 161 5.01 -7.05 14.82
C GLN A 161 4.16 -6.27 15.82
N LYS A 162 4.37 -4.96 15.91
CA LYS A 162 3.69 -4.08 16.85
C LYS A 162 3.50 -2.70 16.25
N VAL A 163 2.38 -2.08 16.57
CA VAL A 163 2.08 -0.68 16.27
C VAL A 163 2.12 0.09 17.58
N GLY A 164 2.97 1.13 17.65
CA GLY A 164 3.06 2.05 18.77
C GLY A 164 1.86 2.99 18.84
N GLU A 165 1.66 3.65 19.97
CA GLU A 165 0.54 4.57 20.19
C GLU A 165 0.59 5.79 19.26
N THR A 166 1.80 6.24 18.93
CA THR A 166 2.08 7.33 17.99
C THR A 166 1.99 6.91 16.52
N GLY A 167 1.76 5.62 16.24
CA GLY A 167 1.76 5.06 14.88
C GLY A 167 3.11 4.56 14.39
N GLU A 168 4.13 4.52 15.25
CA GLU A 168 5.42 3.87 14.97
C GLU A 168 5.22 2.37 14.69
N LEU A 169 5.90 1.85 13.67
CA LEU A 169 5.81 0.44 13.31
C LEU A 169 7.08 -0.30 13.74
N ALA A 170 6.94 -1.35 14.55
CA ALA A 170 8.00 -2.30 14.83
C ALA A 170 7.87 -3.50 13.87
N LEU A 171 8.92 -3.73 13.09
CA LEU A 171 8.96 -4.79 12.08
C LEU A 171 9.67 -6.04 12.61
N GLN A 172 9.35 -7.19 12.01
CA GLN A 172 10.05 -8.45 12.23
C GLN A 172 10.31 -9.20 10.93
N THR A 173 11.41 -9.96 10.91
CA THR A 173 11.80 -10.86 9.81
C THR A 173 12.19 -12.24 10.36
N ARG A 174 11.57 -12.67 11.46
CA ARG A 174 11.86 -13.96 12.13
C ARG A 174 11.51 -15.19 11.30
N SER A 175 10.59 -15.07 10.35
CA SER A 175 10.19 -16.16 9.47
C SER A 175 11.10 -16.22 8.25
N ASN A 176 11.45 -17.44 7.82
CA ASN A 176 12.11 -17.77 6.55
C ASN A 176 11.29 -17.39 5.29
N ARG A 177 10.30 -16.50 5.38
CA ARG A 177 9.59 -15.93 4.24
C ARG A 177 9.94 -14.46 4.03
N TYR A 178 10.56 -13.85 5.03
CA TYR A 178 10.87 -12.42 5.12
C TYR A 178 12.38 -12.22 5.08
N GLY A 179 12.83 -11.03 4.70
CA GLY A 179 14.24 -10.67 4.60
C GLY A 179 14.56 -9.85 3.35
N LYS A 180 15.84 -9.84 2.95
CA LYS A 180 16.39 -8.99 1.90
C LYS A 180 15.90 -9.37 0.50
N LEU A 181 15.19 -8.47 -0.17
CA LEU A 181 14.63 -8.67 -1.50
C LEU A 181 15.66 -8.34 -2.59
N GLN A 182 15.97 -9.30 -3.46
CA GLN A 182 16.95 -9.16 -4.54
C GLN A 182 16.46 -9.85 -5.82
N ASN A 183 17.17 -9.65 -6.94
CA ASN A 183 16.87 -10.26 -8.24
C ASN A 183 15.43 -10.00 -8.74
N GLY A 184 14.97 -8.77 -8.58
CA GLY A 184 13.61 -8.37 -8.93
C GLY A 184 13.47 -6.87 -9.19
N ALA A 185 12.23 -6.42 -9.28
CA ALA A 185 11.85 -5.05 -9.54
C ALA A 185 10.72 -4.61 -8.61
N LEU A 186 10.82 -3.38 -8.12
CA LEU A 186 9.81 -2.75 -7.27
C LEU A 186 8.79 -1.98 -8.12
N ALA A 187 7.51 -2.13 -7.78
CA ALA A 187 6.42 -1.27 -8.18
C ALA A 187 5.86 -0.57 -6.93
N ASN A 188 5.75 0.74 -6.97
CA ASN A 188 5.17 1.54 -5.90
C ASN A 188 3.80 2.04 -6.35
N LEU A 189 2.77 1.70 -5.58
CA LEU A 189 1.40 2.19 -5.77
C LEU A 189 0.79 2.61 -4.43
N PRO A 190 -0.30 3.41 -4.44
CA PRO A 190 -1.03 3.72 -3.22
C PRO A 190 -1.53 2.45 -2.51
N SER A 191 -1.38 2.39 -1.19
CA SER A 191 -1.76 1.23 -0.37
C SER A 191 -3.23 0.80 -0.49
N VAL A 192 -4.10 1.71 -0.93
CA VAL A 192 -5.55 1.47 -1.08
C VAL A 192 -5.85 0.40 -2.12
N TYR A 193 -5.01 0.23 -3.15
CA TYR A 193 -5.26 -0.76 -4.19
C TYR A 193 -4.80 -2.17 -3.82
N VAL A 194 -4.03 -2.35 -2.74
CA VAL A 194 -3.65 -3.68 -2.26
C VAL A 194 -4.63 -4.14 -1.18
N ARG A 195 -5.42 -5.16 -1.51
CA ARG A 195 -6.34 -5.76 -0.54
C ARG A 195 -5.57 -6.61 0.47
N ARG A 196 -5.98 -6.55 1.74
CA ARG A 196 -5.52 -7.49 2.78
C ARG A 196 -6.02 -8.90 2.45
N GLN A 197 -5.10 -9.86 2.36
CA GLN A 197 -5.37 -11.24 1.96
C GLN A 197 -4.60 -12.20 2.86
N ALA A 198 -4.97 -13.49 2.84
CA ALA A 198 -4.30 -14.49 3.68
C ALA A 198 -2.82 -14.70 3.29
N GLN A 199 -2.50 -14.57 2.01
CA GLN A 199 -1.15 -14.77 1.47
C GLN A 199 -0.72 -13.56 0.65
N HIS A 200 0.30 -12.86 1.14
CA HIS A 200 0.88 -11.69 0.45
C HIS A 200 2.15 -12.03 -0.33
N LEU A 201 2.77 -13.18 -0.06
CA LEU A 201 3.81 -13.75 -0.91
C LEU A 201 3.14 -14.77 -1.82
N VAL A 202 3.15 -14.52 -3.12
CA VAL A 202 2.43 -15.36 -4.09
C VAL A 202 3.36 -15.73 -5.23
N THR A 203 3.40 -17.01 -5.56
CA THR A 203 4.05 -17.51 -6.77
C THR A 203 3.01 -17.62 -7.88
N LEU A 204 3.14 -16.79 -8.91
CA LEU A 204 2.27 -16.80 -10.08
C LEU A 204 2.69 -17.98 -10.97
N GLN A 205 2.17 -19.17 -10.69
CA GLN A 205 2.58 -20.42 -11.35
C GLN A 205 2.44 -20.38 -12.88
N ASN A 206 1.37 -19.75 -13.40
CA ASN A 206 1.14 -19.59 -14.84
C ASN A 206 2.25 -18.78 -15.54
N ILE A 207 2.90 -17.86 -14.81
CA ILE A 207 3.91 -16.94 -15.32
C ILE A 207 5.32 -17.44 -15.01
N GLY A 208 5.47 -18.15 -13.88
CA GLY A 208 6.76 -18.57 -13.32
C GLY A 208 7.51 -17.44 -12.64
N VAL A 209 6.80 -16.47 -12.05
CA VAL A 209 7.35 -15.30 -11.35
C VAL A 209 6.74 -15.23 -9.95
N MET A 210 7.51 -14.74 -8.98
CA MET A 210 7.05 -14.52 -7.61
C MET A 210 6.78 -13.04 -7.36
N ALA A 211 5.70 -12.74 -6.65
CA ALA A 211 5.33 -11.39 -6.25
C ALA A 211 5.11 -11.31 -4.73
N VAL A 212 5.66 -10.27 -4.11
CA VAL A 212 5.38 -9.88 -2.72
C VAL A 212 4.49 -8.65 -2.79
N LEU A 213 3.23 -8.82 -2.40
CA LEU A 213 2.21 -7.78 -2.39
C LEU A 213 2.17 -7.11 -1.01
N GLY A 214 3.00 -6.09 -0.80
CA GLY A 214 3.00 -5.37 0.47
C GLY A 214 1.71 -4.59 0.70
N ASN A 215 1.13 -4.70 1.90
CA ASN A 215 -0.08 -3.98 2.33
C ASN A 215 0.12 -2.45 2.28
N ASN A 216 1.37 -2.00 2.23
CA ASN A 216 1.74 -0.60 2.05
C ASN A 216 1.69 -0.11 0.59
N GLY A 217 1.33 -0.97 -0.36
CA GLY A 217 1.30 -0.65 -1.79
C GLY A 217 2.66 -0.82 -2.49
N TRP A 218 3.66 -1.35 -1.78
CA TRP A 218 4.95 -1.65 -2.39
C TRP A 218 4.95 -3.11 -2.82
N VAL A 219 5.00 -3.33 -4.12
CA VAL A 219 4.95 -4.65 -4.73
C VAL A 219 6.32 -5.00 -5.29
N TRP A 220 6.89 -6.10 -4.81
CA TRP A 220 8.15 -6.62 -5.31
C TRP A 220 7.92 -7.81 -6.22
N VAL A 221 8.46 -7.77 -7.44
CA VAL A 221 8.33 -8.83 -8.42
C VAL A 221 9.71 -9.42 -8.70
N CYS A 222 9.90 -10.72 -8.56
CA CYS A 222 11.20 -11.36 -8.72
C CYS A 222 11.11 -12.77 -9.30
N ALA A 223 12.25 -13.26 -9.78
CA ALA A 223 12.34 -14.64 -10.22
C ALA A 223 12.09 -15.59 -9.03
N PRO A 224 11.40 -16.72 -9.23
CA PRO A 224 11.21 -17.70 -8.16
C PRO A 224 12.56 -18.26 -7.72
N SER A 225 12.73 -18.44 -6.41
CA SER A 225 13.94 -19.08 -5.89
C SER A 225 14.02 -20.53 -6.34
N LYS A 226 15.19 -20.96 -6.84
CA LYS A 226 15.47 -22.34 -7.29
C LYS A 226 15.30 -23.40 -6.18
N VAL A 227 15.11 -22.97 -4.93
CA VAL A 227 14.91 -23.82 -3.75
C VAL A 227 13.45 -24.33 -3.62
N ALA A 228 12.52 -23.82 -4.43
CA ALA A 228 11.09 -24.18 -4.41
C ALA A 228 10.76 -25.60 -4.96
N GLY A 229 11.74 -26.50 -5.04
CA GLY A 229 11.60 -27.87 -5.56
C GLY A 229 11.22 -28.93 -4.52
N SER A 230 11.20 -28.63 -3.22
CA SER A 230 10.76 -29.60 -2.21
C SER A 230 9.43 -29.16 -1.62
N GLY A 231 8.36 -29.93 -1.83
CA GLY A 231 6.96 -29.66 -1.43
C GLY A 231 6.71 -29.53 0.08
N ARG A 232 7.42 -28.64 0.76
CA ARG A 232 7.28 -28.34 2.18
C ARG A 232 7.59 -26.86 2.41
N GLN A 233 6.52 -26.06 2.40
CA GLN A 233 6.45 -24.62 2.71
C GLN A 233 7.43 -23.72 1.94
N GLU A 234 6.84 -22.84 1.13
CA GLU A 234 7.43 -21.69 0.43
C GLU A 234 8.29 -20.83 1.36
N THR A 235 9.53 -21.23 1.57
CA THR A 235 10.47 -20.60 2.49
C THR A 235 11.58 -19.93 1.69
N LEU A 236 11.41 -18.63 1.48
CA LEU A 236 12.46 -17.74 1.00
C LEU A 236 13.46 -17.51 2.13
N ASN A 237 14.48 -18.36 2.23
CA ASN A 237 15.62 -18.16 3.13
C ASN A 237 16.45 -16.93 2.71
N TYR A 238 15.91 -15.73 2.87
CA TYR A 238 16.60 -14.47 2.63
C TYR A 238 17.69 -14.18 3.67
N SER A 239 17.69 -14.88 4.81
CA SER A 239 18.67 -14.73 5.90
C SER A 239 19.94 -15.56 5.72
N GLN A 240 20.00 -16.47 4.73
CA GLN A 240 21.08 -17.47 4.62
C GLN A 240 21.73 -17.57 3.23
N MET A 241 21.31 -16.78 2.26
CA MET A 241 21.90 -16.85 0.93
C MET A 241 23.06 -15.87 0.83
N ASP A 242 24.21 -16.35 0.36
CA ASP A 242 25.16 -15.53 -0.36
C ASP A 242 24.40 -14.89 -1.53
N VAL A 243 23.91 -13.68 -1.25
CA VAL A 243 23.36 -12.60 -2.06
C VAL A 243 23.94 -12.32 -3.43
N ARG A 244 24.31 -13.32 -4.23
CA ARG A 244 24.90 -13.08 -5.55
C ARG A 244 23.78 -12.74 -6.51
N TYR A 245 23.94 -11.60 -7.18
CA TYR A 245 23.13 -11.23 -8.34
C TYR A 245 23.14 -12.41 -9.32
N GLU A 246 22.00 -13.07 -9.47
CA GLU A 246 21.90 -14.18 -10.40
C GLU A 246 21.75 -13.63 -11.82
N GLN A 247 22.41 -14.27 -12.78
CA GLN A 247 22.12 -14.01 -14.19
C GLN A 247 20.74 -14.59 -14.52
N VAL A 248 19.75 -13.71 -14.57
CA VAL A 248 18.38 -14.02 -14.98
C VAL A 248 18.28 -14.02 -16.51
N ASN A 249 17.62 -15.01 -17.11
CA ASN A 249 17.42 -15.06 -18.56
C ASN A 249 16.58 -13.87 -19.06
N GLN A 250 16.77 -13.46 -20.32
CA GLN A 250 16.04 -12.34 -20.92
C GLN A 250 14.52 -12.54 -20.83
N ASP A 251 14.02 -13.74 -21.15
CA ASP A 251 12.60 -14.07 -21.06
C ASP A 251 12.04 -13.87 -19.66
N MET A 252 12.80 -14.25 -18.62
CA MET A 252 12.37 -14.10 -17.24
C MET A 252 12.36 -12.61 -16.84
N ARG A 253 13.34 -11.82 -17.28
CA ARG A 253 13.32 -10.36 -17.07
C ARG A 253 12.12 -9.72 -17.75
N GLU A 254 11.78 -10.14 -18.97
CA GLU A 254 10.61 -9.62 -19.66
C GLU A 254 9.33 -9.95 -18.89
N ARG A 255 9.18 -11.17 -18.37
CA ARG A 255 8.03 -11.55 -17.53
C ARG A 255 7.95 -10.70 -16.26
N ILE A 256 9.07 -10.48 -15.56
CA ILE A 256 9.14 -9.63 -14.37
C ILE A 256 8.71 -8.19 -14.72
N CYS A 257 9.24 -7.62 -15.81
CA CYS A 257 8.89 -6.28 -16.27
C CYS A 257 7.41 -6.18 -16.65
N ARG A 258 6.87 -7.18 -17.35
CA ARG A 258 5.47 -7.22 -17.77
C ARG A 258 4.52 -7.30 -16.57
N VAL A 259 4.82 -8.15 -15.58
CA VAL A 259 4.07 -8.23 -14.32
C VAL A 259 4.13 -6.92 -13.53
N ARG A 260 5.32 -6.32 -13.41
CA ARG A 260 5.48 -5.01 -12.78
C ARG A 260 4.61 -3.95 -13.46
N ASN A 261 4.60 -3.92 -14.78
CA ASN A 261 3.84 -2.94 -15.54
C ASN A 261 2.33 -3.22 -15.48
N ALA A 262 1.92 -4.49 -15.41
CA ALA A 262 0.53 -4.89 -15.15
C ALA A 262 0.03 -4.33 -13.80
N VAL A 263 0.84 -4.46 -12.75
CA VAL A 263 0.54 -3.89 -11.42
C VAL A 263 0.36 -2.37 -11.48
N LEU A 264 1.25 -1.67 -12.18
CA LEU A 264 1.15 -0.22 -12.37
C LEU A 264 -0.07 0.17 -13.22
N CYS A 265 -0.40 -0.61 -14.24
CA CYS A 265 -1.56 -0.40 -15.09
C CYS A 265 -2.87 -0.52 -14.30
N LEU A 266 -3.01 -1.56 -13.45
CA LEU A 266 -4.16 -1.72 -12.56
C LEU A 266 -4.31 -0.51 -11.64
N ALA A 267 -3.22 -0.08 -11.00
CA ALA A 267 -3.23 1.10 -10.13
C ALA A 267 -3.61 2.39 -10.88
N ALA A 268 -3.13 2.58 -12.11
CA ALA A 268 -3.46 3.75 -12.94
C ALA A 268 -4.95 3.81 -13.29
N HIS A 269 -5.62 2.66 -13.37
CA HIS A 269 -7.07 2.55 -13.62
C HIS A 269 -7.90 2.49 -12.35
N SER A 270 -7.28 2.73 -11.19
CA SER A 270 -7.92 2.63 -9.86
C SER A 270 -8.55 1.28 -9.58
N LEU A 271 -7.96 0.22 -10.14
CA LEU A 271 -8.37 -1.17 -9.92
C LEU A 271 -7.56 -1.78 -8.78
N GLU A 272 -8.16 -2.77 -8.12
CA GLU A 272 -7.50 -3.52 -7.07
C GLU A 272 -6.43 -4.44 -7.64
N VAL A 273 -5.32 -4.56 -6.92
CA VAL A 273 -4.20 -5.43 -7.26
C VAL A 273 -4.33 -6.72 -6.47
N THR A 274 -4.64 -7.80 -7.18
CA THR A 274 -4.78 -9.17 -6.68
C THR A 274 -3.95 -10.12 -7.56
N PRO A 275 -3.58 -11.31 -7.06
CA PRO A 275 -2.88 -12.29 -7.90
C PRO A 275 -3.64 -12.64 -9.20
N ASP A 276 -4.97 -12.72 -9.11
CA ASP A 276 -5.84 -13.02 -10.25
C ASP A 276 -5.87 -11.88 -11.26
N SER A 277 -6.02 -10.63 -10.82
CA SER A 277 -6.03 -9.47 -11.72
C SER A 277 -4.68 -9.28 -12.41
N ILE A 278 -3.57 -9.50 -11.69
CA ILE A 278 -2.23 -9.46 -12.29
C ILE A 278 -2.09 -10.53 -13.37
N SER A 279 -2.53 -11.76 -13.08
CA SER A 279 -2.45 -12.88 -14.03
C SER A 279 -3.31 -12.63 -15.25
N PHE A 280 -4.53 -12.12 -15.06
CA PHE A 280 -5.42 -11.74 -16.15
C PHE A 280 -4.81 -10.68 -17.07
N VAL A 281 -4.31 -9.57 -16.50
CA VAL A 281 -3.67 -8.51 -17.30
C VAL A 281 -2.45 -9.04 -18.04
N PHE A 282 -1.67 -9.91 -17.42
CA PHE A 282 -0.51 -10.52 -18.06
C PHE A 282 -0.90 -11.40 -19.25
N GLU A 283 -1.88 -12.28 -19.11
CA GLU A 283 -2.36 -13.18 -20.17
C GLU A 283 -3.01 -12.39 -21.32
N ASN A 284 -3.92 -11.47 -21.00
CA ASN A 284 -4.57 -10.63 -22.02
C ASN A 284 -3.57 -9.72 -22.74
N SER A 285 -2.56 -9.19 -22.04
CA SER A 285 -1.50 -8.42 -22.70
C SER A 285 -0.70 -9.23 -23.71
N LYS A 286 -0.60 -10.55 -23.52
CA LYS A 286 0.05 -11.46 -24.47
C LYS A 286 -0.87 -11.81 -25.64
N GLU A 287 -2.15 -12.05 -25.37
CA GLU A 287 -3.14 -12.33 -26.42
C GLU A 287 -3.32 -11.15 -27.38
N LEU A 288 -3.24 -9.92 -26.86
CA LEU A 288 -3.31 -8.68 -27.63
C LEU A 288 -1.96 -8.28 -28.27
N ASP A 289 -0.93 -9.13 -28.14
CA ASP A 289 0.43 -8.89 -28.64
C ASP A 289 1.03 -7.53 -28.21
N LEU A 290 0.66 -7.07 -27.01
CA LEU A 290 1.18 -5.83 -26.45
C LEU A 290 2.59 -6.04 -25.91
N ALA A 291 3.47 -5.09 -26.22
CA ALA A 291 4.79 -5.07 -25.64
C ALA A 291 4.71 -4.67 -24.15
N ALA A 292 5.65 -5.17 -23.33
CA ALA A 292 5.61 -4.91 -21.89
C ALA A 292 5.61 -3.41 -21.53
N TRP A 293 6.24 -2.56 -22.34
CA TRP A 293 6.29 -1.11 -22.11
C TRP A 293 4.96 -0.40 -22.42
N GLU A 294 4.13 -0.95 -23.31
CA GLU A 294 2.85 -0.34 -23.70
C GLU A 294 1.83 -0.39 -22.56
N LEU A 295 2.00 -1.32 -21.63
CA LEU A 295 1.20 -1.41 -20.40
C LEU A 295 1.31 -0.18 -19.50
N LEU A 296 2.35 0.64 -19.67
CA LEU A 296 2.51 1.90 -18.93
C LEU A 296 1.69 3.05 -19.53
N ASP A 297 1.24 2.92 -20.77
CA ASP A 297 0.42 3.93 -21.43
C ASP A 297 -1.07 3.65 -21.19
N VAL A 298 -1.65 4.46 -20.31
CA VAL A 298 -3.07 4.38 -19.91
C VAL A 298 -4.00 4.44 -21.12
N ALA A 299 -3.70 5.29 -22.11
CA ALA A 299 -4.56 5.46 -23.28
C ALA A 299 -4.54 4.21 -24.19
N ARG A 300 -3.37 3.58 -24.36
CA ARG A 300 -3.25 2.33 -25.13
C ARG A 300 -3.93 1.17 -24.44
N CYS A 301 -3.78 1.04 -23.12
CA CYS A 301 -4.46 0.00 -22.35
C CYS A 301 -5.99 0.11 -22.45
N GLN A 302 -6.52 1.34 -22.47
CA GLN A 302 -7.95 1.59 -22.69
C GLN A 302 -8.38 1.30 -24.13
N ALA A 303 -7.60 1.76 -25.11
CA ALA A 303 -7.88 1.51 -26.53
C ALA A 303 -7.86 0.02 -26.88
N ALA A 304 -6.99 -0.76 -26.22
CA ALA A 304 -6.90 -2.21 -26.38
C ALA A 304 -8.03 -2.98 -25.67
N GLY A 305 -8.92 -2.30 -24.93
CA GLY A 305 -10.05 -2.93 -24.24
C GLY A 305 -9.67 -3.78 -23.02
N LEU A 306 -8.40 -3.73 -22.58
CA LEU A 306 -7.86 -4.63 -21.56
C LEU A 306 -8.53 -4.45 -20.19
N ILE A 307 -8.86 -3.22 -19.81
CA ILE A 307 -9.59 -2.93 -18.56
C ILE A 307 -11.06 -3.34 -18.66
N GLN A 308 -11.69 -3.15 -19.83
CA GLN A 308 -13.09 -3.49 -20.00
C GLN A 308 -13.29 -5.00 -19.91
N ALA A 309 -12.37 -5.79 -20.46
CA ALA A 309 -12.37 -7.25 -20.32
C ALA A 309 -12.25 -7.69 -18.85
N LEU A 310 -11.37 -7.02 -18.08
CA LEU A 310 -11.19 -7.31 -16.64
C LEU A 310 -12.45 -6.98 -15.83
N LEU A 311 -13.06 -5.82 -16.07
CA LEU A 311 -14.28 -5.40 -15.37
C LEU A 311 -15.47 -6.33 -15.66
N VAL A 312 -15.59 -6.83 -16.90
CA VAL A 312 -16.63 -7.81 -17.27
C VAL A 312 -16.42 -9.13 -16.53
N GLN A 313 -15.17 -9.61 -16.48
CA GLN A 313 -14.86 -10.87 -15.78
C GLN A 313 -15.09 -10.75 -14.26
N ASP A 314 -14.69 -9.63 -13.65
CA ASP A 314 -14.95 -9.37 -12.24
C ASP A 314 -16.45 -9.26 -11.93
N GLY A 315 -17.23 -8.65 -12.84
CA GLY A 315 -18.68 -8.60 -12.74
C GLY A 315 -19.34 -9.97 -12.78
N GLN A 316 -18.89 -10.85 -13.68
CA GLN A 316 -19.37 -12.24 -13.77
C GLN A 316 -19.05 -13.03 -12.50
N ARG A 317 -17.82 -12.93 -11.97
CA ARG A 317 -17.41 -13.62 -10.74
C ARG A 317 -18.16 -13.14 -9.51
N ARG A 318 -18.46 -11.84 -9.41
CA ARG A 318 -19.29 -11.31 -8.31
C ARG A 318 -20.71 -11.86 -8.37
N PHE A 319 -21.29 -11.94 -9.56
CA PHE A 319 -22.61 -12.53 -9.76
C PHE A 319 -22.66 -14.03 -9.42
N GLU A 320 -21.60 -14.78 -9.72
CA GLU A 320 -21.49 -16.19 -9.34
C GLU A 320 -21.38 -16.37 -7.81
N ARG A 321 -20.57 -15.56 -7.12
CA ARG A 321 -20.40 -15.63 -5.65
C ARG A 321 -21.63 -15.18 -4.86
N GLU A 322 -22.49 -14.33 -5.43
CA GLU A 322 -23.75 -13.93 -4.79
C GLU A 322 -24.86 -14.96 -4.97
N ASN A 323 -24.71 -15.92 -5.89
CA ASN A 323 -25.68 -16.99 -6.18
C ASN A 323 -25.27 -18.37 -5.61
N GLU A 324 -24.12 -18.48 -4.95
CA GLU A 324 -23.68 -19.65 -4.16
C GLU A 324 -23.92 -19.43 -2.65
#